data_AF-A0A2M7A9B8-F1
#
_entry.id   AF-A0A2M7A9B8-F1
#
_cell.length_a   1.000
_cell.length_b   1.000
_cell.length_c   1.000
_cell.angle_alpha   90.00
_cell.angle_beta   90.00
_cell.angle_gamma   90.00
#
_symmetry.space_group_name_H-M   'P 1'
#
loop_
_entity.id
_entity.type
_entity.pdbx_description
1 polymer ?
#
loop_
_entity_poly.entity_id
_entity_poly.type
_entity_poly.pdbx_seq_one_letter_code
_entity_poly.pdbx_strand_id
1 'polypeptide(L)' 'MYCLLQGNGYVSLCPEVDVASQGDSIGEARRNLCEALELFFETASPEEIRERLHDEVYVTNVEVAVG' A
#
# COMPACT_ATOMS: atom_id res chain seq x y z
N MET A 1 -1.81 -4.05 -4.93
CA MET A 1 -0.55 -3.29 -4.71
C MET A 1 -0.40 -2.20 -5.78
N TYR A 2 -0.24 -0.96 -5.34
CA TYR A 2 0.16 0.18 -6.17
C TYR A 2 1.55 0.67 -5.74
N CYS A 3 2.36 1.21 -6.65
CA CYS A 3 3.71 1.71 -6.30
C CYS A 3 4.01 3.03 -7.02
N LEU A 4 4.51 4.00 -6.28
CA LEU A 4 4.78 5.37 -6.72
C LEU A 4 6.20 5.78 -6.35
N LEU A 5 6.81 6.61 -7.19
CA LEU A 5 8.00 7.37 -6.81
C LEU A 5 7.59 8.47 -5.83
N GLN A 6 8.24 8.53 -4.68
CA GLN A 6 8.07 9.59 -3.69
C GLN A 6 9.45 10.08 -3.24
N GLY A 7 9.79 11.31 -3.62
CA GLY A 7 11.14 11.85 -3.39
C GLY A 7 12.18 11.07 -4.18
N ASN A 8 13.13 10.46 -3.47
CA ASN A 8 14.21 9.64 -4.03
C ASN A 8 13.97 8.11 -3.90
N GLY A 9 12.80 7.68 -3.41
CA GLY A 9 12.47 6.27 -3.21
C GLY A 9 11.08 5.90 -3.73
N TYR A 10 10.69 4.65 -3.53
CA TYR A 10 9.42 4.10 -3.97
C TYR A 10 8.54 3.77 -2.77
N VAL A 11 7.29 4.21 -2.79
CA VAL A 11 6.27 3.78 -1.83
C VAL A 11 5.32 2.82 -2.50
N SER A 12 4.97 1.76 -1.80
CA SER A 12 4.00 0.76 -2.20
C SER A 12 2.85 0.70 -1.21
N LEU A 13 1.65 0.47 -1.72
CA LEU A 13 0.41 0.47 -0.96
C LEU A 13 -0.41 -0.77 -1.30
N CYS A 14 -0.97 -1.41 -0.27
CA CYS A 14 -2.05 -2.39 -0.33
C CYS A 14 -3.32 -1.71 0.17
N PRO A 15 -4.11 -1.08 -0.73
CA PRO A 15 -5.27 -0.30 -0.32
C PRO A 15 -6.36 -1.14 0.36
N GLU A 16 -6.41 -2.44 0.06
CA GLU A 16 -7.39 -3.39 0.60
C GLU A 16 -7.33 -3.49 2.13
N VAL A 17 -6.20 -3.14 2.75
CA VAL A 17 -6.02 -3.13 4.21
C VAL A 17 -5.35 -1.84 4.73
N ASP A 18 -5.23 -0.84 3.85
CA ASP A 18 -4.52 0.41 4.12
C ASP A 18 -3.10 0.21 4.69
N VAL A 19 -2.32 -0.70 4.10
CA VAL A 19 -0.93 -0.97 4.52
C VAL A 19 0.03 -0.48 3.46
N ALA A 20 1.03 0.32 3.87
CA ALA A 20 2.04 0.86 2.98
C ALA A 20 3.45 0.51 3.44
N SER A 21 4.39 0.52 2.49
CA SER A 21 5.81 0.33 2.74
C SER A 21 6.68 1.06 1.72
N GLN A 22 7.94 1.36 2.06
CA GLN A 22 8.87 2.12 1.22
C GLN A 22 10.16 1.31 0.96
N GLY A 23 10.82 1.59 -0.17
CA GLY A 23 12.18 1.10 -0.46
C GLY A 23 12.88 1.95 -1.54
N ASP A 24 14.19 1.73 -1.73
CA ASP A 24 14.99 2.49 -2.72
C ASP A 24 14.73 2.01 -4.16
N SER A 25 14.08 0.86 -4.31
CA SER A 25 13.62 0.31 -5.59
C SER A 25 12.19 -0.22 -5.49
N ILE A 26 11.51 -0.35 -6.62
CA ILE A 26 10.19 -1.00 -6.70
C ILE A 26 10.22 -2.40 -6.06
N GLY A 27 11.28 -3.17 -6.33
CA GLY A 27 11.42 -4.53 -5.81
C GLY A 27 11.58 -4.57 -4.29
N GLU A 28 12.30 -3.60 -3.72
CA GLU A 28 12.45 -3.46 -2.28
C GLU A 28 11.15 -3.01 -1.62
N ALA A 29 10.51 -1.96 -2.13
CA ALA A 29 9.22 -1.50 -1.62
C ALA A 29 8.19 -2.64 -1.60
N ARG A 30 8.16 -3.47 -2.66
CA ARG A 30 7.31 -4.68 -2.71
C ARG A 30 7.62 -5.69 -1.62
N ARG A 31 8.91 -6.03 -1.42
CA ARG A 31 9.29 -7.00 -0.38
C ARG A 31 8.91 -6.48 1.00
N ASN A 32 9.22 -5.22 1.28
CA ASN A 32 8.90 -4.58 2.54
C ASN A 32 7.38 -4.48 2.76
N LEU A 33 6.58 -4.36 1.70
CA LEU A 33 5.12 -4.42 1.79
C LEU A 33 4.63 -5.82 2.14
N CYS A 34 5.20 -6.88 1.57
CA CYS A 34 4.84 -8.25 1.95
C CYS A 34 5.11 -8.49 3.44
N GLU A 35 6.29 -8.10 3.94
CA GLU A 35 6.63 -8.23 5.36
C GLU A 35 5.68 -7.41 6.26
N ALA A 36 5.33 -6.19 5.84
CA ALA A 36 4.37 -5.35 6.57
C ALA A 36 2.96 -5.97 6.61
N LEU A 37 2.53 -6.63 5.52
CA LEU A 37 1.25 -7.33 5.46
C LEU A 37 1.25 -8.58 6.36
N GLU A 38 2.31 -9.37 6.33
CA GLU A 38 2.49 -10.52 7.22
C GLU A 38 2.39 -10.07 8.69
N LEU A 39 3.16 -9.05 9.07
CA LEU A 39 3.13 -8.50 10.42
C LEU A 39 1.75 -7.94 10.80
N PHE A 40 1.07 -7.25 9.87
CA PHE A 40 -0.28 -6.75 10.09
C PHE A 40 -1.25 -7.89 10.42
N PHE A 41 -1.31 -8.94 9.61
CA PHE A 41 -2.24 -10.05 9.85
C PHE A 41 -1.86 -10.92 11.06
N GLU A 42 -0.58 -10.95 11.44
CA GLU A 42 -0.13 -11.64 12.65
C GLU A 42 -0.48 -10.89 13.95
N THR A 43 -0.54 -9.55 13.91
CA THR A 43 -0.62 -8.73 15.13
C THR A 43 -1.92 -7.94 15.29
N ALA A 44 -2.60 -7.62 14.19
CA ALA A 44 -3.85 -6.89 14.22
C ALA A 44 -4.96 -7.72 14.87
N SER A 45 -5.84 -7.05 15.62
CA SER A 45 -7.01 -7.72 16.17
C SER A 45 -8.00 -8.08 15.05
N PRO A 46 -8.87 -9.08 15.27
CA PRO A 46 -9.95 -9.36 14.34
C PRO A 46 -10.83 -8.14 14.06
N GLU A 47 -11.01 -7.24 15.03
CA GLU A 47 -11.72 -5.98 14.89
C GLU A 47 -11.01 -5.04 13.92
N GLU A 48 -9.71 -4.81 14.10
CA GLU A 48 -8.92 -3.95 13.21
C GLU A 48 -8.89 -4.49 11.78
N ILE A 49 -8.72 -5.81 11.62
CA ILE A 49 -8.76 -6.44 10.29
C ILE A 49 -10.11 -6.20 9.62
N ARG A 50 -11.23 -6.35 10.34
CA ARG A 50 -12.56 -6.09 9.77
C ARG A 50 -12.79 -4.61 9.43
N GLU A 51 -12.25 -3.70 10.23
CA GLU A 51 -12.39 -2.26 10.00
C GLU A 51 -11.59 -1.78 8.79
N ARG A 52 -10.41 -2.36 8.57
CA ARG A 52 -9.48 -1.95 7.50
C ARG A 52 -9.62 -2.77 6.22
N LEU A 53 -10.20 -3.97 6.27
CA LEU A 53 -10.40 -4.80 5.09
C LEU A 53 -11.50 -4.21 4.21
N HIS A 54 -11.11 -3.73 3.03
CA HIS A 54 -12.00 -3.17 2.03
C HIS A 54 -12.17 -4.15 0.86
N ASP A 55 -13.40 -4.64 0.66
CA ASP A 55 -13.72 -5.59 -0.42
C ASP A 55 -13.64 -4.95 -1.82
N GLU A 56 -13.85 -3.64 -1.92
CA GLU A 56 -13.84 -2.91 -3.19
C GLU A 56 -12.87 -1.73 -3.14
N VAL A 57 -11.82 -1.82 -3.96
CA VAL A 57 -10.83 -0.76 -4.16
C VAL A 57 -10.79 -0.38 -5.63
N TYR A 58 -10.95 0.92 -5.92
CA TYR A 58 -10.86 1.45 -7.28
C TYR A 58 -9.63 2.37 -7.39
N VAL A 59 -8.68 1.99 -8.25
CA VAL A 59 -7.49 2.80 -8.57
C VAL A 59 -7.60 3.26 -10.01
N THR A 60 -7.60 4.58 -10.23
CA THR A 60 -7.62 5.18 -11.57
C THR A 60 -6.65 6.36 -11.65
N ASN A 61 -6.07 6.57 -12.83
CA ASN A 61 -5.37 7.80 -13.14
C ASN A 61 -6.38 8.90 -13.52
N VAL A 62 -6.10 10.13 -13.12
CA VAL A 62 -6.88 11.32 -13.51
C VAL A 62 -5.93 12.30 -14.18
N GLU A 63 -6.22 12.66 -15.43
CA GLU A 63 -5.50 13.72 -16.12
C GLU A 63 -6.13 15.07 -15.78
N VAL A 64 -5.30 16.04 -15.36
CA VAL A 64 -5.75 17.38 -15.00
C VAL A 64 -5.07 18.40 -15.92
N ALA A 65 -5.87 19.15 -16.67
CA ALA A 65 -5.36 20.28 -17.45
C ALA A 65 -5.03 21.44 -16.52
N VAL A 66 -3.74 21.78 -16.45
CA VAL A 66 -3.24 22.99 -15.79
C VAL A 66 -2.82 23.97 -16.88
N GLY A 67 -3.46 25.16 -16.88
CA GLY A 67 -3.25 26.22 -17.88
C GLY A 67 -2.01 27.06 -17.62
#